data_AF-A0A3D3DU91-F1
#
_entry.id   AF-A0A3D3DU91-F1
#
_cell.length_a   1.000
_cell.length_b   1.000
_cell.length_c   1.000
_cell.angle_alpha   90.00
_cell.angle_beta   90.00
_cell.angle_gamma   90.00
#
_symmetry.space_group_name_H-M   'P 1'
#
loop_
_entity.id
_entity.type
_entity.pdbx_description
1 polymer ?
#
loop_
_entity_poly.entity_id
_entity_poly.type
_entity_poly.pdbx_seq_one_letter_code
_entity_poly.pdbx_strand_id
1 'polypeptide(L)'
;GQSVGAALRFYKLKPEQVIVVYDDVSIPFGSLRFRMAGSAGGHNGVKSIIAHLGSDRFPRLKIGIGNANDGARNETQNSMTSHVLGKFSTSETNELENTLATAAEAVQFSLSEGVEAAANAFNTSKKPEA
;
A
#
# COMPACT_ATOMS: atom_id res chain seq x y z
N GLY A 1 -5.06 -13.67 -0.49
CA GLY A 1 -4.29 -14.56 -1.38
C GLY A 1 -5.19 -15.40 -2.27
N GLN A 2 -6.09 -16.21 -1.69
CA GLN A 2 -6.97 -17.13 -2.43
C GLN A 2 -7.72 -16.51 -3.60
N SER A 3 -8.43 -15.39 -3.35
CA SER A 3 -9.19 -14.66 -4.38
C SER A 3 -8.31 -14.17 -5.53
N VAL A 4 -7.21 -13.48 -5.20
CA VAL A 4 -6.23 -12.99 -6.18
C VAL A 4 -5.69 -14.15 -7.03
N GLY A 5 -5.23 -15.23 -6.41
CA GLY A 5 -4.71 -16.40 -7.14
C GLY A 5 -5.74 -17.05 -8.06
N ALA A 6 -7.02 -17.12 -7.64
CA ALA A 6 -8.08 -17.61 -8.50
C ALA A 6 -8.30 -16.71 -9.73
N ALA A 7 -8.32 -15.40 -9.54
CA ALA A 7 -8.47 -14.42 -10.62
C ALA A 7 -7.32 -14.51 -11.64
N LEU A 8 -6.05 -14.54 -11.18
CA LEU A 8 -4.89 -14.65 -12.09
C LEU A 8 -4.95 -15.94 -12.92
N ARG A 9 -5.32 -17.07 -12.33
CA ARG A 9 -5.47 -18.34 -13.06
C ARG A 9 -6.59 -18.27 -14.10
N PHE A 10 -7.73 -17.69 -13.74
CA PHE A 10 -8.89 -17.57 -14.62
C PHE A 10 -8.57 -16.68 -15.84
N TYR A 11 -8.01 -15.50 -15.60
CA TYR A 11 -7.64 -14.54 -16.66
C TYR A 11 -6.28 -14.83 -17.31
N LYS A 12 -5.57 -15.89 -16.89
CA LYS A 12 -4.23 -16.27 -17.37
C LYS A 12 -3.20 -15.13 -17.25
N LEU A 13 -3.30 -14.35 -16.17
CA LEU A 13 -2.40 -13.25 -15.87
C LEU A 13 -1.19 -13.73 -15.05
N LYS A 14 -0.02 -13.16 -15.34
CA LYS A 14 1.18 -13.32 -14.52
C LYS A 14 1.15 -12.35 -13.33
N PRO A 15 1.82 -12.66 -12.20
CA PRO A 15 1.93 -11.74 -11.06
C PRO A 15 2.42 -10.34 -11.43
N GLU A 16 3.36 -10.23 -12.38
CA GLU A 16 3.92 -8.97 -12.84
C GLU A 16 2.91 -8.07 -13.57
N GLN A 17 1.77 -8.63 -14.00
CA GLN A 17 0.69 -7.91 -14.72
C GLN A 17 -0.39 -7.39 -13.76
N VAL A 18 -0.20 -7.48 -12.45
CA VAL A 18 -1.18 -7.06 -11.44
C VAL A 18 -0.51 -6.14 -10.43
N ILE A 19 -1.19 -5.04 -10.11
CA ILE A 19 -0.77 -4.12 -9.06
C ILE A 19 -1.57 -4.41 -7.80
N VAL A 20 -0.88 -4.64 -6.68
CA VAL A 20 -1.50 -4.79 -5.35
C VAL A 20 -1.43 -3.46 -4.60
N VAL A 21 -2.59 -2.91 -4.25
CA VAL A 21 -2.71 -1.67 -3.46
C VAL A 21 -3.06 -2.03 -2.02
N TYR A 22 -2.31 -1.49 -1.04
CA TYR A 22 -2.53 -1.78 0.38
C TYR A 22 -1.90 -0.72 1.30
N ASP A 23 -2.31 -0.69 2.57
CA ASP A 23 -1.80 0.21 3.60
C ASP A 23 -0.44 -0.25 4.17
N ASP A 24 0.41 0.69 4.55
CA ASP A 24 1.72 0.38 5.14
C ASP A 24 2.07 1.34 6.28
N VAL A 25 2.17 0.80 7.50
CA VAL A 25 2.51 1.52 8.73
C VAL A 25 3.95 2.06 8.75
N SER A 26 4.83 1.52 7.91
CA SER A 26 6.22 2.00 7.82
C SER A 26 6.38 3.23 6.93
N ILE A 27 5.29 3.64 6.25
CA ILE A 27 5.26 4.78 5.35
C ILE A 27 4.50 5.91 6.04
N PRO A 28 5.04 7.15 6.05
CA PRO A 28 4.37 8.30 6.63
C PRO A 28 2.96 8.47 6.09
N PHE A 29 2.04 8.93 6.95
CA PHE A 29 0.66 9.16 6.58
C PHE A 29 0.56 10.07 5.33
N GLY A 30 -0.33 9.71 4.41
CA GLY A 30 -0.55 10.46 3.17
C GLY A 30 0.56 10.31 2.10
N SER A 31 1.59 9.49 2.34
CA SER A 31 2.64 9.21 1.34
C SER A 31 2.32 7.98 0.50
N LEU A 32 2.77 7.97 -0.75
CA LEU A 32 2.62 6.86 -1.68
C LEU A 32 3.98 6.25 -2.04
N ARG A 33 4.03 4.92 -2.18
CA ARG A 33 5.27 4.22 -2.57
C ARG A 33 5.00 3.01 -3.44
N PHE A 34 5.44 3.10 -4.68
CA PHE A 34 5.54 1.98 -5.59
C PHE A 34 6.72 1.06 -5.25
N ARG A 35 6.50 -0.25 -5.39
CA ARG A 35 7.54 -1.29 -5.34
C ARG A 35 7.22 -2.41 -6.33
N MET A 36 8.23 -2.84 -7.08
CA MET A 36 8.06 -3.81 -8.17
C MET A 36 8.07 -5.26 -7.67
N ALA A 37 8.74 -5.49 -6.54
CA ALA A 37 8.82 -6.75 -5.84
C ALA A 37 9.23 -6.54 -4.38
N GLY A 38 9.29 -7.62 -3.60
CA GLY A 38 9.90 -7.64 -2.27
C GLY A 38 9.08 -8.42 -1.23
N SER A 39 9.60 -8.54 -0.02
CA SER A 39 8.92 -9.31 1.03
C SER A 39 7.57 -8.69 1.46
N ALA A 40 6.78 -9.43 2.24
CA ALA A 40 5.51 -8.95 2.76
C ALA A 40 5.64 -7.77 3.76
N GLY A 41 6.83 -7.51 4.30
CA GLY A 41 7.05 -6.44 5.28
C GLY A 41 6.16 -6.54 6.52
N GLY A 42 5.77 -7.76 6.93
CA GLY A 42 4.85 -7.99 8.06
C GLY A 42 3.36 -7.93 7.71
N HIS A 43 2.98 -7.50 6.50
CA HIS A 43 1.56 -7.39 6.12
C HIS A 43 0.94 -8.76 5.78
N ASN A 44 -0.03 -9.20 6.59
CA ASN A 44 -0.65 -10.54 6.46
C ASN A 44 -1.36 -10.77 5.12
N GLY A 45 -2.04 -9.75 4.57
CA GLY A 45 -2.65 -9.81 3.24
C GLY A 45 -1.64 -10.10 2.12
N VAL A 46 -0.54 -9.33 2.07
CA VAL A 46 0.55 -9.53 1.12
C VAL A 46 1.25 -10.87 1.32
N LYS A 47 1.50 -11.29 2.57
CA LYS A 47 2.01 -12.64 2.89
C LYS A 47 1.13 -13.73 2.30
N SER A 48 -0.19 -13.59 2.44
CA SER A 48 -1.17 -14.49 1.83
C SER A 48 -1.12 -14.47 0.30
N ILE A 49 -0.97 -13.30 -0.33
CA ILE A 49 -0.84 -13.19 -1.80
C ILE A 49 0.42 -13.91 -2.27
N ILE A 50 1.59 -13.60 -1.70
CA ILE A 50 2.88 -14.25 -2.04
C ILE A 50 2.77 -15.77 -1.95
N ALA A 51 2.18 -16.29 -0.86
CA ALA A 51 2.02 -17.73 -0.67
C ALA A 51 1.13 -18.39 -1.74
N HIS A 52 0.09 -17.70 -2.22
CA HIS A 52 -0.83 -18.25 -3.23
C HIS A 52 -0.35 -18.07 -4.67
N LEU A 53 0.52 -17.07 -4.91
CA LEU A 53 1.13 -16.84 -6.21
C LEU A 53 2.46 -17.56 -6.39
N GLY A 54 3.09 -18.01 -5.29
CA GLY A 54 4.43 -18.62 -5.31
C GLY A 54 5.54 -17.63 -5.71
N SER A 55 5.25 -16.33 -5.66
CA SER A 55 6.14 -15.26 -6.12
C SER A 55 5.85 -13.98 -5.35
N ASP A 56 6.89 -13.22 -5.08
CA ASP A 56 6.82 -11.85 -4.54
C ASP A 56 7.06 -10.77 -5.62
N ARG A 57 7.26 -11.20 -6.88
CA ARG A 57 7.45 -10.35 -8.06
C ARG A 57 6.11 -9.93 -8.64
N PHE A 58 5.44 -9.03 -7.94
CA PHE A 58 4.28 -8.31 -8.44
C PHE A 58 4.37 -6.85 -7.99
N PRO A 59 4.06 -5.89 -8.88
CA PRO A 59 4.01 -4.49 -8.53
C PRO A 59 3.04 -4.18 -7.38
N ARG A 60 3.38 -3.16 -6.61
CA ARG A 60 2.64 -2.73 -5.42
C ARG A 60 2.58 -1.23 -5.36
N LEU A 61 1.42 -0.71 -4.98
CA LEU A 61 1.28 0.67 -4.52
C LEU A 61 0.96 0.61 -3.02
N LYS A 62 1.88 1.12 -2.21
CA LYS A 62 1.70 1.21 -0.76
C LYS A 62 1.15 2.59 -0.42
N ILE A 63 0.11 2.63 0.41
CA ILE A 63 -0.50 3.85 0.95
C ILE A 63 -0.04 3.99 2.40
N GLY A 64 0.66 5.07 2.72
CA GLY A 64 1.17 5.30 4.06
C GLY A 64 0.06 5.66 5.04
N ILE A 65 -0.01 4.90 6.13
CA ILE A 65 -0.93 5.17 7.25
C ILE A 65 -0.20 5.63 8.52
N GLY A 66 1.12 5.84 8.43
CA GLY A 66 1.97 6.21 9.56
C GLY A 66 2.07 5.12 10.63
N ASN A 67 3.04 5.27 11.53
CA ASN A 67 3.09 4.45 12.73
C ASN A 67 2.19 5.08 13.81
N ALA A 68 1.71 4.28 14.76
CA ALA A 68 0.95 4.74 15.92
C ALA A 68 1.68 5.87 16.71
N ASN A 69 3.01 5.91 16.61
CA ASN A 69 3.85 6.92 17.26
C ASN A 69 3.91 8.28 16.53
N ASP A 70 3.52 8.37 15.26
CA ASP A 70 3.71 9.57 14.43
C ASP A 70 2.57 10.60 14.55
N GLY A 71 1.50 10.28 15.28
CA GLY A 71 0.34 11.17 15.42
C GLY A 71 -0.63 10.73 16.49
N ALA A 72 -0.54 11.35 17.67
CA ALA A 72 -1.55 11.40 18.73
C ALA A 72 -2.01 10.06 19.39
N ARG A 73 -1.58 8.88 18.93
CA ARG A 73 -2.02 7.60 19.50
C ARG A 73 -0.93 7.01 20.39
N ASN A 74 -0.77 7.59 21.59
CA ASN A 74 0.01 7.02 22.67
C ASN A 74 -0.60 5.69 23.13
N GLU A 75 -0.35 4.61 22.40
CA GLU A 75 -0.79 3.28 22.81
C GLU A 75 0.36 2.28 22.73
N THR A 76 0.52 1.55 23.83
CA THR A 76 1.48 0.47 24.09
C THR A 76 1.31 -0.67 23.08
N GLN A 77 2.31 -1.56 22.92
CA GLN A 77 2.45 -2.66 21.94
C GLN A 77 1.22 -3.42 21.38
N ASN A 78 0.04 -3.35 22.01
CA ASN A 78 -1.24 -3.67 21.37
C ASN A 78 -1.64 -2.67 20.25
N SER A 79 -0.81 -1.65 19.99
CA SER A 79 -1.16 -0.48 19.18
C SER A 79 -1.11 -0.67 17.68
N MET A 80 -0.31 -1.59 17.11
CA MET A 80 -0.32 -1.77 15.65
C MET A 80 -1.64 -2.36 15.15
N THR A 81 -2.16 -3.39 15.81
CA THR A 81 -3.44 -4.00 15.44
C THR A 81 -4.58 -3.00 15.63
N SER A 82 -4.61 -2.29 16.77
CA SER A 82 -5.59 -1.24 17.04
C SER A 82 -5.49 -0.07 16.07
N HIS A 83 -4.28 0.30 15.63
CA HIS A 83 -4.06 1.38 14.67
C HIS A 83 -4.60 1.02 13.29
N VAL A 84 -4.26 -0.16 12.77
CA VAL A 84 -4.70 -0.63 11.44
C VAL A 84 -6.22 -0.89 11.40
N LEU A 85 -6.80 -1.36 12.52
CA LEU A 85 -8.26 -1.57 12.64
C LEU A 85 -9.01 -0.31 13.11
N GLY A 86 -8.28 0.74 13.49
CA GLY A 86 -8.81 1.99 14.00
C GLY A 86 -9.43 2.84 12.90
N LYS A 87 -10.27 3.78 13.30
CA LYS A 87 -10.82 4.78 12.36
C LYS A 87 -9.83 5.91 12.18
N PHE A 88 -9.83 6.52 10.99
CA PHE A 88 -9.20 7.82 10.79
C PHE A 88 -10.00 8.90 11.51
N SER A 89 -9.29 9.86 12.10
CA SER A 89 -9.87 11.10 12.61
C SER A 89 -10.41 11.95 11.46
N THR A 90 -11.18 13.00 11.77
CA THR A 90 -11.72 13.90 10.74
C THR A 90 -10.63 14.60 9.94
N SER A 91 -9.54 15.04 10.59
CA SER A 91 -8.40 15.66 9.89
C SER A 91 -7.66 14.65 9.01
N GLU A 92 -7.40 13.44 9.52
CA GLU A 92 -6.79 12.36 8.73
C GLU A 92 -7.68 11.98 7.54
N THR A 93 -9.01 11.96 7.70
CA THR A 93 -9.95 11.60 6.63
C THR A 93 -9.84 12.56 5.45
N ASN A 94 -9.79 13.87 5.70
CA ASN A 94 -9.65 14.88 4.63
C ASN A 94 -8.33 14.74 3.86
N GLU A 95 -7.23 14.48 4.57
CA GLU A 95 -5.94 14.23 3.93
C GLU A 95 -5.91 12.88 3.19
N LEU A 96 -6.56 11.86 3.74
CA LEU A 96 -6.68 10.54 3.13
C LEU A 96 -7.46 10.62 1.82
N GLU A 97 -8.55 11.40 1.75
CA GLU A 97 -9.31 11.59 0.51
C GLU A 97 -8.43 12.13 -0.63
N ASN A 98 -7.59 13.14 -0.34
CA ASN A 98 -6.61 13.65 -1.30
C ASN A 98 -5.58 12.59 -1.68
N THR A 99 -5.08 11.84 -0.70
CA THR A 99 -4.10 10.75 -0.91
C THR A 99 -4.69 9.65 -1.81
N LEU A 100 -5.95 9.29 -1.60
CA LEU A 100 -6.64 8.29 -2.40
C LEU A 100 -6.92 8.78 -3.82
N ALA A 101 -7.23 10.06 -4.01
CA ALA A 101 -7.34 10.67 -5.33
C ALA A 101 -6.01 10.57 -6.09
N THR A 102 -4.90 10.96 -5.46
CA THR A 102 -3.56 10.82 -6.05
C THR A 102 -3.18 9.36 -6.29
N ALA A 103 -3.57 8.43 -5.40
CA ALA A 103 -3.33 7.00 -5.60
C ALA A 103 -4.08 6.45 -6.82
N ALA A 104 -5.32 6.90 -7.05
CA ALA A 104 -6.09 6.53 -8.23
C ALA A 104 -5.44 7.04 -9.53
N GLU A 105 -4.99 8.31 -9.54
CA GLU A 105 -4.22 8.88 -10.65
C GLU A 105 -2.93 8.09 -10.91
N ALA A 106 -2.21 7.74 -9.84
CA ALA A 106 -0.98 6.97 -9.93
C ALA A 106 -1.20 5.58 -10.53
N VAL A 107 -2.30 4.90 -10.16
CA VAL A 107 -2.67 3.61 -10.77
C VAL A 107 -3.02 3.81 -12.25
N GLN A 108 -3.81 4.82 -12.61
CA GLN A 108 -4.13 5.10 -14.01
C GLN A 108 -2.87 5.39 -14.84
N PHE A 109 -1.96 6.22 -14.32
CA PHE A 109 -0.69 6.52 -14.96
C PHE A 109 0.17 5.27 -15.14
N SER A 110 0.20 4.38 -14.14
CA SER A 110 0.94 3.13 -14.25
C SER A 110 0.42 2.19 -15.34
N LEU A 111 -0.86 2.28 -15.69
CA LEU A 111 -1.46 1.48 -16.77
C LEU A 111 -1.06 2.01 -18.16
N SER A 112 -0.83 3.32 -18.32
CA SER A 112 -0.44 3.93 -19.58
C SER A 112 1.08 3.97 -19.79
N GLU A 113 1.84 4.37 -18.77
CA GLU A 113 3.28 4.65 -18.87
C GLU A 113 4.17 3.57 -18.22
N GLY A 114 3.56 2.59 -17.55
CA GLY A 114 4.28 1.55 -16.81
C GLY A 114 4.58 1.94 -15.36
N VAL A 115 4.87 0.93 -14.53
CA VAL A 115 4.95 1.11 -13.08
C VAL A 115 6.23 1.81 -12.64
N GLU A 116 7.33 1.65 -13.39
CA GLU A 116 8.59 2.36 -13.14
C GLU A 116 8.43 3.87 -13.35
N ALA A 117 7.72 4.28 -14.41
CA ALA A 117 7.42 5.68 -14.66
C ALA A 117 6.51 6.25 -13.56
N ALA A 118 5.47 5.49 -13.17
CA ALA A 118 4.61 5.85 -12.05
C ALA A 118 5.39 5.98 -10.73
N ALA A 119 6.34 5.08 -10.47
CA ALA A 119 7.20 5.15 -9.29
C ALA A 119 8.04 6.44 -9.28
N ASN A 120 8.59 6.85 -10.42
CA ASN A 120 9.35 8.10 -10.50
C ASN A 120 8.49 9.35 -10.31
N ALA A 121 7.24 9.33 -10.79
CA ALA A 121 6.34 10.47 -10.69
C ALA A 121 5.63 10.59 -9.32
N PHE A 122 5.26 9.47 -8.70
CA PHE A 122 4.33 9.45 -7.56
C PHE A 122 4.94 8.92 -6.26
N ASN A 123 6.17 8.43 -6.24
CA ASN A 123 6.82 8.09 -4.97
C ASN A 123 7.08 9.37 -4.17
N THR A 124 6.33 9.55 -3.09
CA THR A 124 6.46 10.70 -2.21
C THR A 124 7.09 10.30 -0.88
N SER A 125 7.83 11.23 -0.29
CA SER A 125 8.24 11.15 1.10
C SER A 125 7.79 12.45 1.76
N LYS A 126 6.60 12.46 2.37
CA LYS A 126 6.31 13.51 3.35
C LYS A 126 7.28 13.29 4.52
N LYS A 127 8.07 14.31 4.87
CA LYS A 127 8.78 14.28 6.15
C LYS A 127 7.73 14.29 7.25
N PRO A 128 7.88 13.49 8.32
CA PRO A 128 7.03 13.66 9.49
C PRO A 128 7.14 15.12 9.94
N GLU A 129 6.02 15.79 10.15
CA GLU A 129 6.02 17.14 10.73
C GLU A 129 6.73 17.08 12.09
N ALA A 130 7.65 18.03 12.29
CA ALA A 130 8.56 18.08 13.44
C ALA A 130 7.88 18.58 14.72
#